data_AF-A0A0P0L9A9-F1
#
_entry.id   AF-A0A0P0L9A9-F1
#
_cell.length_a   1.000
_cell.length_b   1.000
_cell.length_c   1.000
_cell.angle_alpha   90.00
_cell.angle_beta   90.00
_cell.angle_gamma   90.00
#
_symmetry.space_group_name_H-M   'P 1'
#
loop_
_entity.id
_entity.type
_entity.pdbx_description
1 polymer ?
#
loop_
_entity_poly.entity_id
_entity_poly.type
_entity_poly.pdbx_seq_one_letter_code
_entity_poly.pdbx_strand_id
1 'polypeptide(L)'
;MVRGWYGRTVVAAWTFTNGALKHTWTFDSAAPGWETYSGMGNHSVTVADFDGDGCDEICVGAMTVDHDGKGLFTTGLRHGDALHAGRFIPSRQGMQVFGVHENEGDNEIVKRTPAVAMFDGATGEIIWQDGLGQDAGRGVAADIDPRYDGAECWCNIGGLRRGDTGEIICNRKPDSCNFTIYWDADPLAELLDHVSISKWNWNAESTDLLLKAEGVVSNNGTKGNPCLSGDILGDWREEVIWASEDQTELRIYSTTIPAVDRRATWMNDRQYRLAIAWQNVAYNQPPHPSF
;
A
#
# COMPACT_ATOMS: atom_id res chain seq x y z
N MET A 1 12.71 -7.43 10.62
CA MET A 1 11.88 -8.65 10.77
C MET A 1 10.72 -8.35 11.69
N VAL A 2 9.49 -8.70 11.31
CA VAL A 2 8.28 -8.46 12.12
C VAL A 2 7.63 -9.80 12.49
N ARG A 3 7.13 -9.93 13.73
CA ARG A 3 6.38 -11.11 14.19
C ARG A 3 5.19 -10.72 15.07
N GLY A 4 4.01 -11.21 14.71
CA GLY A 4 2.75 -10.93 15.39
C GLY A 4 2.15 -9.58 14.99
N TRP A 5 0.82 -9.51 14.92
CA TRP A 5 0.08 -8.30 14.53
C TRP A 5 -1.32 -8.20 15.14
N TYR A 6 -2.06 -9.31 15.29
CA TYR A 6 -3.37 -9.32 15.97
C TYR A 6 -3.31 -9.05 17.48
N GLY A 7 -2.16 -9.29 18.09
CA GLY A 7 -1.90 -9.08 19.51
C GLY A 7 -0.49 -8.56 19.68
N ARG A 8 0.32 -9.22 20.51
CA ARG A 8 1.73 -8.87 20.68
C ARG A 8 2.43 -8.75 19.32
N THR A 9 3.08 -7.61 19.11
CA THR A 9 3.81 -7.25 17.90
C THR A 9 5.27 -6.99 18.25
N VAL A 10 6.19 -7.64 17.52
CA VAL A 10 7.63 -7.52 17.73
C VAL A 10 8.29 -7.14 16.41
N VAL A 11 9.11 -6.09 16.42
CA VAL A 11 9.95 -5.67 15.29
C VAL A 11 11.40 -5.73 15.71
N ALA A 12 12.23 -6.47 14.97
CA ALA A 12 13.67 -6.57 15.22
C ALA A 12 14.46 -6.15 13.98
N ALA A 13 15.41 -5.24 14.20
CA ALA A 13 16.32 -4.73 13.18
C ALA A 13 17.69 -5.39 13.27
N TRP A 14 18.27 -5.64 12.10
CA TRP A 14 19.57 -6.28 11.96
C TRP A 14 20.33 -5.61 10.82
N THR A 15 21.65 -5.56 10.95
CA THR A 15 22.56 -5.21 9.86
C THR A 15 23.30 -6.45 9.39
N PHE A 16 23.45 -6.61 8.07
CA PHE A 16 24.31 -7.64 7.48
C PHE A 16 25.53 -6.96 6.86
N THR A 17 26.66 -7.01 7.56
CA THR A 17 27.91 -6.37 7.11
C THR A 17 29.07 -7.33 7.33
N ASN A 18 30.00 -7.38 6.37
CA ASN A 18 31.18 -8.26 6.40
C ASN A 18 30.83 -9.75 6.67
N GLY A 19 29.76 -10.25 6.04
CA GLY A 19 29.34 -11.65 6.16
C GLY A 19 28.71 -12.02 7.50
N ALA A 20 28.40 -11.05 8.37
CA ALA A 20 27.83 -11.29 9.68
C ALA A 20 26.52 -10.50 9.88
N LEU A 21 25.53 -11.17 10.47
CA LEU A 21 24.30 -10.55 10.93
C LEU A 21 24.50 -10.00 12.35
N LYS A 22 24.23 -8.72 12.57
CA LYS A 22 24.33 -8.05 13.86
C LYS A 22 22.99 -7.46 14.24
N HIS A 23 22.53 -7.74 15.46
CA HIS A 23 21.32 -7.15 16.01
C HIS A 23 21.54 -5.65 16.25
N THR A 24 20.53 -4.83 15.93
CA THR A 24 20.55 -3.38 16.17
C THR A 24 19.64 -3.02 17.34
N TRP A 25 18.36 -3.34 17.21
CA TRP A 25 17.33 -3.05 18.23
C TRP A 25 16.15 -4.00 18.10
N THR A 26 15.33 -4.06 19.16
CA THR A 26 14.04 -4.77 19.18
C THR A 26 12.97 -3.87 19.79
N PHE A 27 11.91 -3.64 19.04
CA PHE A 27 10.63 -3.15 19.54
C PHE A 27 9.75 -4.34 19.94
N ASP A 28 9.08 -4.26 21.09
CA ASP A 28 8.18 -5.30 21.58
C ASP A 28 6.98 -4.67 22.28
N SER A 29 5.77 -4.85 21.72
CA SER A 29 4.54 -4.28 22.28
C SER A 29 4.14 -4.90 23.62
N ALA A 30 4.82 -5.96 24.09
CA ALA A 30 4.63 -6.49 25.44
C ALA A 30 5.56 -5.84 26.48
N ALA A 31 6.50 -4.98 26.07
CA ALA A 31 7.36 -4.25 26.98
C ALA A 31 6.59 -3.05 27.60
N PRO A 32 6.90 -2.66 28.86
CA PRO A 32 6.23 -1.57 29.54
C PRO A 32 6.27 -0.26 28.74
N GLY A 33 5.09 0.35 28.53
CA GLY A 33 4.94 1.61 27.80
C GLY A 33 4.62 1.47 26.30
N TRP A 34 4.64 0.25 25.76
CA TRP A 34 4.36 -0.04 24.35
C TRP A 34 3.09 -0.87 24.13
N GLU A 35 2.28 -1.07 25.17
CA GLU A 35 1.12 -1.96 25.15
C GLU A 35 0.08 -1.57 24.09
N THR A 36 -0.06 -0.27 23.81
CA THR A 36 -1.02 0.26 22.82
C THR A 36 -0.69 -0.10 21.38
N TYR A 37 0.53 -0.57 21.10
CA TYR A 37 0.95 -1.03 19.78
C TYR A 37 0.50 -2.46 19.48
N SER A 38 -0.01 -3.18 20.50
CA SER A 38 -0.57 -4.52 20.32
C SER A 38 -1.86 -4.47 19.49
N GLY A 39 -2.01 -5.38 18.52
CA GLY A 39 -3.23 -5.49 17.71
C GLY A 39 -3.34 -4.52 16.54
N MET A 40 -2.25 -3.82 16.20
CA MET A 40 -2.22 -2.77 15.18
C MET A 40 -1.66 -3.23 13.84
N GLY A 41 -0.94 -4.34 13.79
CA GLY A 41 -0.22 -4.76 12.60
C GLY A 41 -1.14 -5.21 11.46
N ASN A 42 -0.74 -5.01 10.20
CA ASN A 42 -1.42 -5.54 9.02
C ASN A 42 -0.73 -6.81 8.51
N HIS A 43 -1.35 -7.44 7.51
CA HIS A 43 -0.70 -8.44 6.65
C HIS A 43 0.28 -7.83 5.64
N SER A 44 0.90 -6.71 5.97
CA SER A 44 1.86 -6.00 5.13
C SER A 44 2.66 -5.02 5.99
N VAL A 45 3.69 -4.44 5.39
CA VAL A 45 4.45 -3.33 5.96
C VAL A 45 4.67 -2.28 4.88
N THR A 46 4.91 -1.05 5.29
CA THR A 46 5.50 -0.02 4.44
C THR A 46 6.64 0.64 5.19
N VAL A 47 7.63 1.13 4.44
CA VAL A 47 8.89 1.65 4.97
C VAL A 47 9.21 2.93 4.23
N ALA A 48 9.34 4.02 4.97
CA ALA A 48 9.63 5.35 4.42
C ALA A 48 10.24 6.25 5.51
N ASP A 49 10.86 7.34 5.09
CA ASP A 49 11.23 8.48 5.92
C ASP A 49 9.98 9.31 6.20
N PHE A 50 9.26 8.94 7.27
CA PHE A 50 7.95 9.50 7.58
C PHE A 50 8.08 10.85 8.29
N ASP A 51 9.09 11.02 9.15
CA ASP A 51 9.29 12.24 9.93
C ASP A 51 10.31 13.23 9.33
N GLY A 52 10.99 12.84 8.24
CA GLY A 52 11.88 13.71 7.45
C GLY A 52 13.28 13.86 8.03
N ASP A 53 13.71 12.96 8.93
CA ASP A 53 15.05 12.99 9.50
C ASP A 53 16.12 12.30 8.63
N GLY A 54 15.71 11.65 7.54
CA GLY A 54 16.57 10.93 6.61
C GLY A 54 16.79 9.46 6.97
N CYS A 55 16.18 8.95 8.04
CA CYS A 55 16.10 7.53 8.38
C CYS A 55 14.80 6.92 7.80
N ASP A 56 14.60 5.61 7.95
CA ASP A 56 13.33 4.99 7.55
C ASP A 56 12.66 4.44 8.80
N GLU A 57 11.36 4.71 8.92
CA GLU A 57 10.50 4.12 9.93
C GLU A 57 9.71 2.95 9.33
N ILE A 58 9.28 2.04 10.20
CA ILE A 58 8.60 0.81 9.79
C ILE A 58 7.14 0.91 10.20
N CYS A 59 6.28 1.21 9.24
CA CYS A 59 4.83 1.21 9.42
C CYS A 59 4.29 -0.21 9.23
N VAL A 60 3.68 -0.76 10.27
CA VAL A 60 3.05 -2.07 10.29
C VAL A 60 1.58 -1.83 10.55
N GLY A 61 0.81 -1.53 9.50
CA GLY A 61 -0.61 -1.24 9.62
C GLY A 61 -0.91 0.06 10.35
N ALA A 62 -1.63 -0.04 11.46
CA ALA A 62 -2.08 1.06 12.32
C ALA A 62 -1.04 1.52 13.36
N MET A 63 0.23 1.13 13.20
CA MET A 63 1.34 1.57 14.04
C MET A 63 2.61 1.79 13.22
N THR A 64 3.51 2.63 13.73
CA THR A 64 4.84 2.87 13.15
C THR A 64 5.92 2.79 14.23
N VAL A 65 6.99 2.07 13.91
CA VAL A 65 8.20 1.96 14.75
C VAL A 65 9.28 2.84 14.13
N ASP A 66 9.85 3.71 14.96
CA ASP A 66 10.89 4.66 14.63
C ASP A 66 12.21 3.95 14.22
N HIS A 67 13.10 4.64 13.51
CA HIS A 67 14.37 4.11 13.00
C HIS A 67 15.29 3.58 14.12
N ASP A 68 15.12 4.07 15.35
CA ASP A 68 15.88 3.69 16.54
C ASP A 68 15.25 2.52 17.34
N GLY A 69 14.10 2.02 16.89
CA GLY A 69 13.39 0.89 17.49
C GLY A 69 12.41 1.26 18.60
N LYS A 70 12.12 2.54 18.82
CA LYS A 70 11.01 3.00 19.66
C LYS A 70 9.71 3.06 18.84
N GLY A 71 8.57 3.11 19.52
CA GLY A 71 7.31 3.41 18.83
C GLY A 71 7.26 4.88 18.43
N LEU A 72 6.99 5.16 17.15
CA LEU A 72 6.76 6.52 16.65
C LEU A 72 5.32 6.95 16.96
N PHE A 73 4.33 6.19 16.47
CA PHE A 73 2.93 6.37 16.83
C PHE A 73 2.13 5.07 16.69
N THR A 74 0.93 5.08 17.28
CA THR A 74 -0.14 4.15 16.94
C THR A 74 -1.46 4.90 16.83
N THR A 75 -2.29 4.55 15.85
CA THR A 75 -3.58 5.20 15.61
C THR A 75 -4.70 4.61 16.47
N GLY A 76 -4.50 3.40 17.03
CA GLY A 76 -5.53 2.65 17.74
C GLY A 76 -6.60 2.05 16.83
N LEU A 77 -6.46 2.16 15.50
CA LEU A 77 -7.45 1.69 14.52
C LEU A 77 -7.39 0.19 14.21
N ARG A 78 -6.45 -0.54 14.85
CA ARG A 78 -6.31 -2.00 14.76
C ARG A 78 -5.89 -2.52 13.38
N HIS A 79 -5.78 -3.85 13.33
CA HIS A 79 -5.46 -4.66 12.16
C HIS A 79 -6.28 -4.33 10.90
N GLY A 80 -5.65 -4.54 9.75
CA GLY A 80 -6.31 -4.62 8.45
C GLY A 80 -5.49 -5.32 7.37
N ASP A 81 -6.05 -5.32 6.17
CA ASP A 81 -5.66 -6.20 5.07
C ASP A 81 -4.94 -5.50 3.89
N ALA A 82 -4.97 -4.16 3.86
CA ALA A 82 -4.33 -3.34 2.85
C ALA A 82 -3.75 -2.06 3.45
N LEU A 83 -2.62 -1.60 2.90
CA LEU A 83 -1.87 -0.45 3.39
C LEU A 83 -1.14 0.24 2.23
N HIS A 84 -1.36 1.54 2.12
CA HIS A 84 -0.75 2.41 1.12
C HIS A 84 -0.07 3.56 1.86
N ALA A 85 1.18 3.87 1.52
CA ALA A 85 1.87 5.05 2.06
C ALA A 85 2.55 5.80 0.93
N GLY A 86 2.46 7.12 0.95
CA GLY A 86 2.99 7.98 -0.09
C GLY A 86 2.52 9.42 0.10
N ARG A 87 2.81 10.28 -0.87
CA ARG A 87 2.34 11.67 -0.87
C ARG A 87 0.95 11.78 -1.51
N PHE A 88 -0.05 11.30 -0.79
CA PHE A 88 -1.43 11.24 -1.31
C PHE A 88 -2.15 12.59 -1.29
N ILE A 89 -1.74 13.52 -0.44
CA ILE A 89 -2.36 14.84 -0.34
C ILE A 89 -1.30 15.92 -0.61
N PRO A 90 -1.15 16.39 -1.87
CA PRO A 90 -0.09 17.34 -2.25
C PRO A 90 -0.09 18.66 -1.48
N SER A 91 -1.25 19.08 -0.98
CA SER A 91 -1.42 20.30 -0.18
C SER A 91 -0.95 20.14 1.28
N ARG A 92 -0.62 18.92 1.71
CA ARG A 92 -0.12 18.60 3.04
C ARG A 92 1.36 18.27 2.99
N GLN A 93 2.10 18.77 3.98
CA GLN A 93 3.50 18.39 4.14
C GLN A 93 3.60 16.96 4.67
N GLY A 94 4.62 16.23 4.22
CA GLY A 94 4.87 14.86 4.67
C GLY A 94 4.04 13.82 3.91
N MET A 95 4.26 12.56 4.24
CA MET A 95 3.54 11.44 3.67
C MET A 95 2.27 11.16 4.45
N GLN A 96 1.33 10.49 3.79
CA GLN A 96 0.13 9.96 4.42
C GLN A 96 0.10 8.45 4.27
N VAL A 97 -0.64 7.82 5.17
CA VAL A 97 -0.91 6.38 5.13
C VAL A 97 -2.41 6.19 5.02
N PHE A 98 -2.82 5.50 3.96
CA PHE A 98 -4.17 5.03 3.77
C PHE A 98 -4.23 3.54 4.11
N GLY A 99 -5.17 3.17 4.97
CA GLY A 99 -5.37 1.78 5.40
C GLY A 99 -6.83 1.42 5.45
N VAL A 100 -7.09 0.12 5.29
CA VAL A 100 -8.37 -0.49 5.65
C VAL A 100 -8.22 -1.22 6.98
N HIS A 101 -9.34 -1.46 7.66
CA HIS A 101 -9.35 -2.13 8.96
C HIS A 101 -10.35 -3.28 8.98
N GLU A 102 -9.92 -4.37 9.60
CA GLU A 102 -10.68 -5.60 9.71
C GLU A 102 -11.63 -5.53 10.92
N ASN A 103 -12.92 -5.67 10.63
CA ASN A 103 -13.99 -5.49 11.60
C ASN A 103 -14.85 -6.75 11.70
N GLU A 104 -14.26 -7.81 12.27
CA GLU A 104 -14.96 -9.07 12.50
C GLU A 104 -15.72 -9.11 13.84
N GLY A 105 -16.96 -9.58 13.77
CA GLY A 105 -17.82 -9.82 14.94
C GLY A 105 -18.65 -8.63 15.40
N ASP A 106 -19.29 -8.77 16.56
CA ASP A 106 -20.24 -7.78 17.10
C ASP A 106 -19.83 -7.36 18.52
N ASN A 107 -18.71 -6.65 18.65
CA ASN A 107 -18.23 -6.12 19.93
C ASN A 107 -18.03 -4.59 19.87
N GLU A 108 -17.89 -3.96 21.03
CA GLU A 108 -17.83 -2.49 21.15
C GLU A 108 -16.63 -1.88 20.42
N ILE A 109 -15.49 -2.57 20.39
CA ILE A 109 -14.29 -2.06 19.71
C ILE A 109 -14.48 -2.07 18.18
N VAL A 110 -15.12 -3.09 17.62
CA VAL A 110 -15.50 -3.16 16.20
C VAL A 110 -16.40 -1.98 15.83
N LYS A 111 -17.44 -1.70 16.62
CA LYS A 111 -18.37 -0.59 16.36
C LYS A 111 -17.72 0.81 16.32
N ARG A 112 -16.52 0.95 16.89
CA ARG A 112 -15.76 2.21 16.93
C ARG A 112 -14.59 2.25 15.97
N THR A 113 -14.28 1.13 15.32
CA THR A 113 -13.18 1.04 14.36
C THR A 113 -13.75 1.36 12.97
N PRO A 114 -13.16 2.28 12.20
CA PRO A 114 -13.60 2.58 10.84
C PRO A 114 -13.31 1.40 9.91
N ALA A 115 -13.91 1.38 8.74
CA ALA A 115 -13.52 0.46 7.67
C ALA A 115 -12.24 0.95 6.98
N VAL A 116 -12.10 2.26 6.86
CA VAL A 116 -10.98 2.91 6.16
C VAL A 116 -10.56 4.19 6.87
N ALA A 117 -9.28 4.51 6.82
CA ALA A 117 -8.76 5.77 7.31
C ALA A 117 -7.56 6.25 6.49
N MET A 118 -7.42 7.57 6.42
CA MET A 118 -6.21 8.26 6.01
C MET A 118 -5.62 8.95 7.23
N PHE A 119 -4.34 8.76 7.49
CA PHE A 119 -3.64 9.39 8.61
C PHE A 119 -2.28 9.92 8.22
N ASP A 120 -1.82 10.90 8.98
CA ASP A 120 -0.51 11.51 8.82
C ASP A 120 0.59 10.49 9.12
N GLY A 121 1.56 10.37 8.21
CA GLY A 121 2.59 9.34 8.26
C GLY A 121 3.62 9.54 9.37
N ALA A 122 3.81 10.76 9.89
CA ALA A 122 4.76 11.05 10.96
C ALA A 122 4.14 10.95 12.36
N THR A 123 2.85 11.31 12.46
CA THR A 123 2.18 11.53 13.76
C THR A 123 1.06 10.53 14.04
N GLY A 124 0.52 9.87 13.02
CA GLY A 124 -0.67 9.04 13.13
C GLY A 124 -1.98 9.81 13.32
N GLU A 125 -1.96 11.14 13.17
CA GLU A 125 -3.19 11.95 13.24
C GLU A 125 -4.16 11.52 12.15
N ILE A 126 -5.39 11.18 12.53
CA ILE A 126 -6.43 10.81 11.58
C ILE A 126 -6.87 12.05 10.79
N ILE A 127 -6.63 12.04 9.49
CA ILE A 127 -7.04 13.10 8.57
C ILE A 127 -8.52 12.93 8.24
N TRP A 128 -8.92 11.72 7.90
CA TRP A 128 -10.33 11.33 7.75
C TRP A 128 -10.48 9.81 7.94
N GLN A 129 -11.70 9.38 8.25
CA GLN A 129 -12.06 7.98 8.41
C GLN A 129 -13.53 7.78 8.06
N ASP A 130 -13.91 6.58 7.64
CA ASP A 130 -15.31 6.24 7.37
C ASP A 130 -15.62 4.76 7.59
N GLY A 131 -16.91 4.42 7.64
CA GLY A 131 -17.38 3.05 7.70
C GLY A 131 -17.26 2.40 9.07
N LEU A 132 -17.53 3.14 10.15
CA LEU A 132 -17.49 2.59 11.52
C LEU A 132 -18.24 1.25 11.63
N GLY A 133 -17.55 0.22 12.14
CA GLY A 133 -18.06 -1.13 12.31
C GLY A 133 -18.27 -1.94 11.04
N GLN A 134 -17.91 -1.41 9.86
CA GLN A 134 -17.94 -2.15 8.61
C GLN A 134 -16.56 -2.76 8.32
N ASP A 135 -16.56 -3.97 7.78
CA ASP A 135 -15.33 -4.67 7.41
C ASP A 135 -14.91 -4.35 5.98
N ALA A 136 -13.66 -3.89 5.81
CA ALA A 136 -13.06 -3.67 4.51
C ALA A 136 -11.77 -4.49 4.36
N GLY A 137 -11.85 -5.60 3.63
CA GLY A 137 -10.72 -6.49 3.36
C GLY A 137 -9.82 -6.07 2.18
N ARG A 138 -10.12 -4.96 1.51
CA ARG A 138 -9.31 -4.37 0.42
C ARG A 138 -9.44 -2.86 0.41
N GLY A 139 -8.35 -2.15 0.14
CA GLY A 139 -8.38 -0.72 -0.16
C GLY A 139 -7.21 -0.32 -1.03
N VAL A 140 -7.38 0.79 -1.75
CA VAL A 140 -6.36 1.39 -2.60
C VAL A 140 -6.38 2.90 -2.45
N ALA A 141 -5.20 3.50 -2.42
CA ALA A 141 -4.97 4.92 -2.66
C ALA A 141 -4.11 5.10 -3.91
N ALA A 142 -4.59 5.90 -4.87
CA ALA A 142 -3.87 6.20 -6.13
C ALA A 142 -4.49 7.43 -6.84
N ASP A 143 -3.68 8.20 -7.54
CA ASP A 143 -4.14 9.28 -8.42
C ASP A 143 -4.71 8.68 -9.71
N ILE A 144 -6.02 8.73 -9.88
CA ILE A 144 -6.75 8.14 -11.02
C ILE A 144 -7.77 9.11 -11.64
N ASP A 145 -7.96 10.29 -11.05
CA ASP A 145 -8.93 11.29 -11.45
C ASP A 145 -8.33 12.70 -11.43
N PRO A 146 -7.88 13.25 -12.58
CA PRO A 146 -7.16 14.51 -12.65
C PRO A 146 -8.03 15.74 -12.34
N ARG A 147 -9.30 15.54 -11.96
CA ARG A 147 -10.20 16.61 -11.50
C ARG A 147 -9.93 17.00 -10.04
N TYR A 148 -9.19 16.17 -9.30
CA TYR A 148 -8.83 16.39 -7.91
C TYR A 148 -7.32 16.29 -7.74
N ASP A 149 -6.74 17.17 -6.92
CA ASP A 149 -5.30 17.12 -6.65
C ASP A 149 -4.98 15.96 -5.69
N GLY A 150 -4.05 15.09 -6.08
CA GLY A 150 -3.56 14.00 -5.25
C GLY A 150 -4.24 12.66 -5.54
N ALA A 151 -4.16 11.74 -4.59
CA ALA A 151 -4.72 10.41 -4.76
C ALA A 151 -6.20 10.36 -4.41
N GLU A 152 -6.97 9.58 -5.16
CA GLU A 152 -8.26 9.07 -4.73
C GLU A 152 -8.07 7.85 -3.82
N CYS A 153 -9.12 7.52 -3.05
CA CYS A 153 -9.17 6.35 -2.19
C CYS A 153 -10.45 5.55 -2.39
N TRP A 154 -10.36 4.23 -2.41
CA TRP A 154 -11.53 3.34 -2.44
C TRP A 154 -11.24 2.02 -1.73
N CYS A 155 -12.32 1.30 -1.38
CA CYS A 155 -12.23 -0.03 -0.77
C CYS A 155 -13.28 -0.98 -1.35
N ASN A 156 -13.36 -2.21 -0.83
CA ASN A 156 -14.37 -3.19 -1.27
C ASN A 156 -15.82 -2.81 -0.91
N ILE A 157 -16.03 -1.75 -0.13
CA ILE A 157 -17.35 -1.20 0.21
C ILE A 157 -17.44 0.29 -0.15
N GLY A 158 -18.64 0.78 -0.46
CA GLY A 158 -18.84 2.18 -0.83
C GLY A 158 -18.33 2.55 -2.23
N GLY A 159 -18.00 3.82 -2.43
CA GLY A 159 -17.59 4.41 -3.71
C GLY A 159 -16.19 5.02 -3.67
N LEU A 160 -15.86 5.76 -4.73
CA LEU A 160 -14.60 6.49 -4.87
C LEU A 160 -14.60 7.77 -4.04
N ARG A 161 -13.47 8.08 -3.38
CA ARG A 161 -13.35 9.21 -2.45
C ARG A 161 -12.14 10.07 -2.75
N ARG A 162 -12.22 11.34 -2.37
CA ARG A 162 -11.08 12.26 -2.32
C ARG A 162 -10.10 11.83 -1.23
N GLY A 163 -8.80 11.79 -1.53
CA GLY A 163 -7.78 11.42 -0.54
C GLY A 163 -7.56 12.45 0.55
N ASP A 164 -7.91 13.72 0.32
CA ASP A 164 -7.68 14.82 1.27
C ASP A 164 -8.81 15.03 2.29
N THR A 165 -10.06 14.73 1.91
CA THR A 165 -11.24 14.93 2.76
C THR A 165 -12.00 13.65 3.08
N GLY A 166 -11.81 12.57 2.31
CA GLY A 166 -12.63 11.35 2.40
C GLY A 166 -14.04 11.49 1.81
N GLU A 167 -14.36 12.66 1.23
CA GLU A 167 -15.66 12.91 0.59
C GLU A 167 -15.85 12.01 -0.63
N ILE A 168 -17.08 11.51 -0.82
CA ILE A 168 -17.45 10.70 -1.98
C ILE A 168 -17.39 11.54 -3.25
N ILE A 169 -16.59 11.10 -4.22
CA ILE A 169 -16.56 11.62 -5.59
C ILE A 169 -17.74 11.04 -6.37
N CYS A 170 -17.90 9.72 -6.34
CA CYS A 170 -19.03 9.03 -6.93
C CYS A 170 -19.29 7.69 -6.23
N ASN A 171 -20.50 7.14 -6.41
CA ASN A 171 -20.88 5.85 -5.82
C ASN A 171 -20.26 4.66 -6.55
N ARG A 172 -19.77 4.86 -7.77
CA ARG A 172 -18.96 3.89 -8.49
C ARG A 172 -17.52 3.98 -8.02
N LYS A 173 -16.76 2.92 -8.24
CA LYS A 173 -15.34 2.83 -7.92
C LYS A 173 -14.68 1.94 -8.96
N PRO A 174 -13.34 1.97 -9.07
CA PRO A 174 -12.61 0.98 -9.83
C PRO A 174 -13.04 -0.46 -9.53
N ASP A 175 -13.08 -1.28 -10.59
CA ASP A 175 -13.44 -2.71 -10.47
C ASP A 175 -12.37 -3.50 -9.70
N SER A 176 -11.12 -3.05 -9.78
CA SER A 176 -10.00 -3.58 -9.00
C SER A 176 -9.91 -2.89 -7.64
N CYS A 177 -9.60 -3.67 -6.61
CA CYS A 177 -9.13 -3.18 -5.32
C CYS A 177 -7.95 -4.06 -4.88
N ASN A 178 -6.84 -3.93 -5.62
CA ASN A 178 -5.64 -4.76 -5.49
C ASN A 178 -4.37 -3.90 -5.66
N PHE A 179 -3.70 -3.98 -6.81
CA PHE A 179 -2.51 -3.19 -7.09
C PHE A 179 -2.85 -1.97 -7.94
N THR A 180 -2.03 -0.93 -7.76
CA THR A 180 -1.86 0.15 -8.72
C THR A 180 -0.63 -0.14 -9.56
N ILE A 181 -0.62 0.37 -10.78
CA ILE A 181 0.52 0.24 -11.68
C ILE A 181 0.59 1.44 -12.61
N TYR A 182 1.76 1.93 -12.97
CA TYR A 182 1.93 2.91 -14.02
C TYR A 182 2.31 2.22 -15.32
N TRP A 183 1.39 2.19 -16.28
CA TRP A 183 1.47 1.34 -17.46
C TRP A 183 1.36 2.13 -18.76
N ASP A 184 0.50 3.15 -18.83
CA ASP A 184 0.33 3.96 -20.03
C ASP A 184 1.29 5.16 -20.09
N ALA A 185 0.90 6.28 -20.71
CA ALA A 185 1.80 7.40 -20.92
C ALA A 185 1.50 8.59 -20.00
N ASP A 186 0.32 8.64 -19.38
CA ASP A 186 -0.08 9.78 -18.56
C ASP A 186 0.41 9.62 -17.11
N PRO A 187 0.27 10.65 -16.25
CA PRO A 187 0.78 10.58 -14.88
C PRO A 187 -0.16 9.85 -13.91
N LEU A 188 -1.33 9.38 -14.36
CA LEU A 188 -2.29 8.69 -13.52
C LEU A 188 -1.89 7.21 -13.37
N ALA A 189 -2.33 6.59 -12.29
CA ALA A 189 -2.15 5.17 -12.08
C ALA A 189 -3.22 4.35 -12.80
N GLU A 190 -2.80 3.23 -13.35
CA GLU A 190 -3.65 2.11 -13.74
C GLU A 190 -3.85 1.14 -12.57
N LEU A 191 -4.69 0.15 -12.82
CA LEU A 191 -5.14 -0.85 -11.87
C LEU A 191 -4.64 -2.21 -12.33
N LEU A 192 -3.95 -2.92 -11.45
CA LEU A 192 -3.49 -4.29 -11.67
C LEU A 192 -4.28 -5.23 -10.76
N ASP A 193 -4.99 -6.19 -11.37
CA ASP A 193 -5.70 -7.23 -10.63
C ASP A 193 -5.72 -8.55 -11.40
N HIS A 194 -5.38 -9.63 -10.70
CA HIS A 194 -5.16 -10.94 -11.31
C HIS A 194 -4.16 -10.87 -12.48
N VAL A 195 -4.63 -11.09 -13.70
CA VAL A 195 -3.84 -11.10 -14.95
C VAL A 195 -4.23 -9.94 -15.88
N SER A 196 -4.85 -8.90 -15.33
CA SER A 196 -5.38 -7.77 -16.10
C SER A 196 -4.83 -6.44 -15.61
N ILE A 197 -4.59 -5.53 -16.55
CA ILE A 197 -4.32 -4.12 -16.31
C ILE A 197 -5.49 -3.32 -16.90
N SER A 198 -6.05 -2.41 -16.11
CA SER A 198 -7.18 -1.59 -16.51
C SER A 198 -7.01 -0.16 -16.03
N LYS A 199 -7.74 0.79 -16.63
CA LYS A 199 -7.66 2.21 -16.31
C LYS A 199 -9.02 2.72 -15.85
N TRP A 200 -9.03 3.57 -14.83
CA TRP A 200 -10.25 4.26 -14.44
C TRP A 200 -10.58 5.38 -15.42
N ASN A 201 -11.80 5.36 -15.94
CA ASN A 201 -12.34 6.42 -16.77
C ASN A 201 -13.20 7.34 -15.90
N TRP A 202 -12.59 8.38 -15.34
CA TRP A 202 -13.26 9.31 -14.42
C TRP A 202 -14.45 10.06 -15.03
N ASN A 203 -14.49 10.23 -16.36
CA ASN A 203 -15.60 10.88 -17.06
C ASN A 203 -16.83 9.98 -17.15
N ALA A 204 -16.63 8.69 -17.45
CA ALA A 204 -17.71 7.70 -17.52
C ALA A 204 -18.03 7.05 -16.17
N GLU A 205 -17.10 7.18 -15.21
CA GLU A 205 -17.02 6.44 -13.96
C GLU A 205 -17.12 4.93 -14.20
N SER A 206 -16.24 4.43 -15.06
CA SER A 206 -16.11 3.01 -15.44
C SER A 206 -14.65 2.59 -15.49
N THR A 207 -14.41 1.28 -15.54
CA THR A 207 -13.06 0.74 -15.70
C THR A 207 -12.87 0.20 -17.12
N ASP A 208 -11.87 0.70 -17.83
CA ASP A 208 -11.54 0.29 -19.20
C ASP A 208 -10.36 -0.69 -19.19
N LEU A 209 -10.51 -1.87 -19.82
CA LEU A 209 -9.45 -2.88 -19.88
C LEU A 209 -8.36 -2.46 -20.87
N LEU A 210 -7.10 -2.42 -20.41
CA LEU A 210 -5.93 -2.12 -21.26
C LEU A 210 -5.21 -3.38 -21.70
N LEU A 211 -5.01 -4.32 -20.78
CA LEU A 211 -4.34 -5.60 -21.03
C LEU A 211 -5.06 -6.70 -20.26
N LYS A 212 -5.27 -7.84 -20.91
CA LYS A 212 -5.54 -9.12 -20.24
C LYS A 212 -4.52 -10.13 -20.74
N ALA A 213 -3.60 -10.51 -19.89
CA ALA A 213 -2.54 -11.44 -20.25
C ALA A 213 -3.11 -12.86 -20.42
N GLU A 214 -2.73 -13.52 -21.51
CA GLU A 214 -3.18 -14.88 -21.85
C GLU A 214 -2.09 -15.93 -21.55
N GLY A 215 -2.51 -17.13 -21.18
CA GLY A 215 -1.60 -18.25 -20.88
C GLY A 215 -0.72 -18.03 -19.64
N VAL A 216 -1.15 -17.14 -18.74
CA VAL A 216 -0.50 -16.84 -17.46
C VAL A 216 -1.50 -16.88 -16.32
N VAL A 217 -1.00 -16.99 -15.09
CA VAL A 217 -1.81 -17.02 -13.86
C VAL A 217 -1.34 -16.00 -12.83
N SER A 218 -2.29 -15.50 -12.05
CA SER A 218 -2.02 -14.78 -10.80
C SER A 218 -1.79 -15.76 -9.64
N ASN A 219 -1.10 -15.30 -8.60
CA ASN A 219 -0.78 -16.06 -7.39
C ASN A 219 -1.75 -15.78 -6.23
N ASN A 220 -1.63 -16.59 -5.17
CA ASN A 220 -2.26 -16.37 -3.87
C ASN A 220 -3.81 -16.34 -3.86
N GLY A 221 -4.43 -17.13 -4.76
CA GLY A 221 -5.88 -17.32 -4.77
C GLY A 221 -6.64 -16.03 -5.05
N THR A 222 -7.57 -15.66 -4.17
CA THR A 222 -8.37 -14.43 -4.33
C THR A 222 -7.55 -13.15 -4.20
N LYS A 223 -6.35 -13.19 -3.59
CA LYS A 223 -5.45 -12.02 -3.54
C LYS A 223 -4.93 -11.63 -4.93
N GLY A 224 -4.91 -12.57 -5.89
CA GLY A 224 -4.73 -12.26 -7.31
C GLY A 224 -3.43 -11.53 -7.63
N ASN A 225 -2.34 -11.85 -6.93
CA ASN A 225 -1.10 -11.09 -7.04
C ASN A 225 -0.30 -11.48 -8.31
N PRO A 226 0.46 -10.56 -8.92
CA PRO A 226 1.54 -10.94 -9.83
C PRO A 226 2.65 -11.71 -9.08
N CYS A 227 3.60 -12.27 -9.80
CA CYS A 227 4.88 -12.69 -9.20
C CYS A 227 5.66 -11.47 -8.69
N LEU A 228 5.63 -10.38 -9.46
CA LEU A 228 6.18 -9.07 -9.13
C LEU A 228 5.52 -8.01 -10.02
N SER A 229 5.31 -6.79 -9.49
CA SER A 229 5.01 -5.59 -10.27
C SER A 229 6.00 -4.49 -9.89
N GLY A 230 6.61 -3.84 -10.87
CA GLY A 230 7.42 -2.65 -10.66
C GLY A 230 8.34 -2.29 -11.82
N ASP A 231 8.87 -1.07 -11.80
CA ASP A 231 9.93 -0.62 -12.72
C ASP A 231 11.19 -1.47 -12.48
N ILE A 232 11.46 -2.41 -13.38
CA ILE A 232 12.63 -3.29 -13.30
C ILE A 232 13.46 -3.27 -14.58
N LEU A 233 12.90 -2.75 -15.67
CA LEU A 233 13.49 -2.63 -16.99
C LEU A 233 12.97 -1.33 -17.66
N GLY A 234 13.62 -0.91 -18.75
CA GLY A 234 13.05 0.15 -19.59
C GLY A 234 13.09 1.56 -18.99
N ASP A 235 11.95 2.25 -19.02
CA ASP A 235 11.78 3.60 -18.50
C ASP A 235 11.16 3.59 -17.09
N TRP A 236 10.33 4.58 -16.75
CA TRP A 236 9.80 4.73 -15.38
C TRP A 236 8.55 3.90 -15.12
N ARG A 237 7.96 3.33 -16.17
CA ARG A 237 6.74 2.55 -16.09
C ARG A 237 7.03 1.13 -15.67
N GLU A 238 6.04 0.51 -15.07
CA GLU A 238 6.24 -0.70 -14.32
C GLU A 238 6.02 -1.94 -15.18
N GLU A 239 6.93 -2.90 -15.08
CA GLU A 239 6.70 -4.24 -15.62
C GLU A 239 5.82 -5.07 -14.68
N VAL A 240 5.16 -6.07 -15.26
CA VAL A 240 4.48 -7.12 -14.50
C VAL A 240 5.05 -8.48 -14.85
N ILE A 241 5.35 -9.27 -13.81
CA ILE A 241 5.77 -10.65 -13.95
C ILE A 241 4.61 -11.56 -13.55
N TRP A 242 4.22 -12.47 -14.44
CA TRP A 242 3.31 -13.57 -14.14
C TRP A 242 3.94 -14.92 -14.50
N ALA A 243 3.52 -16.00 -13.83
CA ALA A 243 3.88 -17.35 -14.21
C ALA A 243 2.98 -17.85 -15.35
N SER A 244 3.51 -18.69 -16.23
CA SER A 244 2.68 -19.46 -17.16
C SER A 244 1.67 -20.34 -16.42
N GLU A 245 0.57 -20.72 -17.08
CA GLU A 245 -0.45 -21.60 -16.48
C GLU A 245 0.11 -22.94 -15.97
N ASP A 246 1.12 -23.48 -16.64
CA ASP A 246 1.83 -24.71 -16.25
C ASP A 246 3.01 -24.46 -15.30
N GLN A 247 3.26 -23.19 -14.93
CA GLN A 247 4.31 -22.74 -14.02
C GLN A 247 5.73 -23.15 -14.44
N THR A 248 5.99 -23.30 -15.74
CA THR A 248 7.31 -23.65 -16.28
C THR A 248 8.16 -22.43 -16.66
N GLU A 249 7.53 -21.26 -16.84
CA GLU A 249 8.20 -20.01 -17.17
C GLU A 249 7.60 -18.82 -16.43
N LEU A 250 8.40 -17.76 -16.29
CA LEU A 250 7.94 -16.43 -15.91
C LEU A 250 7.92 -15.55 -17.15
N ARG A 251 6.83 -14.79 -17.34
CA ARG A 251 6.68 -13.83 -18.43
C ARG A 251 6.71 -12.41 -17.86
N ILE A 252 7.61 -11.61 -18.39
CA ILE A 252 7.77 -10.21 -18.05
C ILE A 252 7.07 -9.38 -19.12
N TYR A 253 6.06 -8.63 -18.71
CA TYR A 253 5.31 -7.71 -19.57
C TYR A 253 5.80 -6.30 -19.32
N SER A 254 6.23 -5.61 -20.38
CA SER A 254 6.59 -4.19 -20.37
C SER A 254 5.68 -3.46 -21.36
N THR A 255 5.38 -2.20 -21.06
CA THR A 255 4.50 -1.39 -21.90
C THR A 255 5.15 -1.05 -23.24
N THR A 256 4.36 -1.08 -24.30
CA THR A 256 4.77 -0.61 -25.65
C THR A 256 4.13 0.72 -26.02
N ILE A 257 3.33 1.29 -25.10
CA ILE A 257 2.76 2.61 -25.24
C ILE A 257 3.93 3.61 -25.19
N PRO A 258 4.07 4.54 -26.14
CA PRO A 258 5.13 5.54 -26.06
C PRO A 258 4.92 6.50 -24.87
N ALA A 259 5.93 6.67 -24.02
CA ALA A 259 5.90 7.69 -22.98
C ALA A 259 5.86 9.10 -23.59
N VAL A 260 5.20 10.03 -22.91
CA VAL A 260 5.19 11.46 -23.29
C VAL A 260 6.20 12.29 -22.49
N ASP A 261 6.80 11.70 -21.45
CA ASP A 261 7.77 12.32 -20.56
C ASP A 261 8.95 11.38 -20.24
N ARG A 262 9.91 11.89 -19.47
CA ARG A 262 11.05 11.10 -18.97
C ARG A 262 11.19 11.34 -17.48
N ARG A 263 11.19 10.26 -16.71
CA ARG A 263 11.46 10.26 -15.27
C ARG A 263 12.70 9.40 -14.98
N ALA A 264 13.30 9.60 -13.81
CA ALA A 264 14.29 8.64 -13.33
C ALA A 264 13.60 7.30 -13.06
N THR A 265 14.32 6.19 -13.20
CA THR A 265 13.81 4.90 -12.72
C THR A 265 13.42 5.01 -11.25
N TRP A 266 12.26 4.46 -10.91
CA TRP A 266 11.74 4.44 -9.55
C TRP A 266 12.51 3.47 -8.66
N MET A 267 13.33 2.59 -9.22
CA MET A 267 14.30 1.83 -8.43
C MET A 267 15.40 2.68 -7.79
N ASN A 268 15.51 3.96 -8.17
CA ASN A 268 16.33 4.95 -7.48
C ASN A 268 15.54 5.82 -6.47
N ASP A 269 14.22 5.68 -6.42
CA ASP A 269 13.42 6.22 -5.32
C ASP A 269 13.52 5.29 -4.12
N ARG A 270 13.91 5.84 -2.96
CA ARG A 270 14.22 5.06 -1.75
C ARG A 270 13.01 4.23 -1.31
N GLN A 271 11.84 4.85 -1.19
CA GLN A 271 10.63 4.20 -0.71
C GLN A 271 10.15 3.14 -1.71
N TYR A 272 10.07 3.50 -2.99
CA TYR A 272 9.65 2.58 -4.05
C TYR A 272 10.56 1.36 -4.11
N ARG A 273 11.89 1.56 -4.06
CA ARG A 273 12.87 0.47 -4.08
C ARG A 273 12.72 -0.46 -2.87
N LEU A 274 12.44 0.09 -1.69
CA LEU A 274 12.14 -0.70 -0.49
C LEU A 274 10.80 -1.44 -0.64
N ALA A 275 9.82 -0.83 -1.32
CA ALA A 275 8.55 -1.47 -1.62
C ALA A 275 8.66 -2.70 -2.49
N ILE A 276 9.50 -2.65 -3.52
CA ILE A 276 9.84 -3.85 -4.30
C ILE A 276 10.47 -4.94 -3.42
N ALA A 277 11.24 -4.58 -2.39
CA ALA A 277 11.85 -5.54 -1.47
C ALA A 277 10.85 -6.17 -0.48
N TRP A 278 9.80 -5.45 -0.06
CA TRP A 278 8.77 -5.99 0.83
C TRP A 278 7.52 -6.50 0.09
N GLN A 279 7.38 -6.30 -1.22
CA GLN A 279 6.18 -6.66 -1.98
C GLN A 279 5.76 -8.12 -1.79
N ASN A 280 6.69 -9.04 -1.56
CA ASN A 280 6.40 -10.47 -1.35
C ASN A 280 5.95 -10.82 0.09
N VAL A 281 5.88 -9.86 1.00
CA VAL A 281 5.62 -10.09 2.43
C VAL A 281 4.12 -10.22 2.66
N ALA A 282 3.71 -11.38 3.17
CA ALA A 282 2.33 -11.69 3.59
C ALA A 282 1.28 -11.42 2.49
N TYR A 283 0.42 -10.41 2.64
CA TYR A 283 -0.50 -9.96 1.60
C TYR A 283 0.15 -8.82 0.83
N ASN A 284 0.70 -9.16 -0.34
CA ASN A 284 1.43 -8.24 -1.21
C ASN A 284 0.64 -6.92 -1.41
N GLN A 285 1.32 -5.77 -1.32
CA GLN A 285 0.76 -4.44 -1.59
C GLN A 285 1.54 -3.77 -2.73
N PRO A 286 0.93 -2.85 -3.49
CA PRO A 286 1.62 -2.14 -4.57
C PRO A 286 2.69 -1.19 -4.04
N PRO A 287 3.78 -0.96 -4.80
CA PRO A 287 4.80 0.01 -4.44
C PRO A 287 4.29 1.44 -4.65
N HIS A 288 4.82 2.38 -3.84
CA HIS A 288 4.55 3.82 -3.96
C HIS A 288 5.87 4.59 -3.94
N PRO A 289 6.04 5.64 -4.77
CA PRO A 289 7.19 6.53 -4.70
C PRO A 289 7.12 7.46 -3.48
N SER A 290 8.26 8.05 -3.12
CA SER A 290 8.36 9.02 -2.01
C SER A 290 7.84 10.42 -2.33
N PHE A 291 7.50 10.70 -3.59
CA PHE A 291 7.12 12.01 -4.10
C PHE A 291 5.66 12.11 -4.53
#